data_AF-A0A2G3DWI4-F1
#
_entry.id   AF-A0A2G3DWI4-F1
#
_cell.length_a   1.000
_cell.length_b   1.000
_cell.length_c   1.000
_cell.angle_alpha   90.00
_cell.angle_beta   90.00
_cell.angle_gamma   90.00
#
_symmetry.space_group_name_H-M   'P 1'
#
loop_
_entity.id
_entity.type
_entity.pdbx_description
1 polymer ?
#
loop_
_entity_poly.entity_id
_entity_poly.type
_entity_poly.pdbx_seq_one_letter_code
_entity_poly.pdbx_strand_id
1 'polypeptide(L)'
;MYMRKVFCNDRSGFLEKVKIMFTEFDEFLLTCGYFEIRDWNTDSAEVVSSESGHYWIIKKFDKEGYPGLVLYHSHDGRSYHVHFCYKDHDIAPAVSEIMSHDRYQKKKMKLRNKITKVSNRELMMAL
;
A
#
# COMPACT_ATOMS: atom_id res chain seq x y z
N MET A 1 0.65 -17.28 -64.70
CA MET A 1 -0.56 -16.52 -64.30
C MET A 1 -1.41 -17.50 -63.50
N TYR A 2 -1.48 -17.51 -62.16
CA TYR A 2 -1.60 -16.42 -61.19
C TYR A 2 -0.63 -16.58 -60.00
N MET A 3 -0.02 -15.46 -59.58
CA MET A 3 0.50 -15.26 -58.22
C MET A 3 -0.68 -15.14 -57.24
N ARG A 4 -0.56 -15.71 -56.04
CA ARG A 4 -1.24 -15.17 -54.84
C ARG A 4 -0.22 -14.92 -53.74
N LYS A 5 -0.23 -13.66 -53.31
CA LYS A 5 0.50 -13.08 -52.17
C LYS A 5 0.00 -13.64 -50.84
N VAL A 6 0.97 -13.89 -49.95
CA VAL A 6 1.12 -13.37 -48.57
C VAL A 6 -0.04 -13.61 -47.59
N PHE A 7 0.25 -14.20 -46.42
CA PHE A 7 0.25 -13.51 -45.11
C PHE A 7 0.85 -14.45 -44.05
N CYS A 8 2.10 -14.20 -43.67
CA CYS A 8 2.62 -14.59 -42.37
C CYS A 8 1.78 -13.85 -41.33
N ASN A 9 1.00 -14.57 -40.51
CA ASN A 9 0.30 -13.96 -39.40
C ASN A 9 1.17 -14.14 -38.15
N ASP A 10 2.02 -13.13 -37.97
CA ASP A 10 2.86 -12.93 -36.81
C ASP A 10 1.96 -12.73 -35.57
N ARG A 11 1.86 -13.75 -34.72
CA ARG A 11 1.12 -13.69 -33.44
C ARG A 11 1.97 -13.07 -32.33
N SER A 12 2.73 -12.02 -32.66
CA SER A 12 3.53 -11.26 -31.71
C SER A 12 2.96 -9.84 -31.55
N GLY A 13 1.85 -9.69 -30.81
CA GLY A 13 1.28 -8.35 -30.67
C GLY A 13 0.10 -8.10 -29.73
N PHE A 14 -0.25 -9.00 -28.80
CA PHE A 14 -1.41 -8.72 -27.92
C PHE A 14 -1.33 -9.31 -26.51
N LEU A 15 -0.12 -9.45 -25.98
CA LEU A 15 0.08 -9.52 -24.53
C LEU A 15 1.07 -8.41 -24.22
N GLU A 16 0.55 -7.19 -24.11
CA GLU A 16 1.23 -6.13 -23.39
C GLU A 16 1.58 -6.74 -22.02
N LYS A 17 2.86 -7.06 -21.80
CA LYS A 17 3.32 -7.73 -20.58
C LYS A 17 2.81 -6.89 -19.42
N VAL A 18 1.89 -7.44 -18.63
CA VAL A 18 1.45 -6.82 -17.38
C VAL A 18 2.71 -6.55 -16.57
N LYS A 19 3.13 -5.28 -16.50
CA LYS A 19 4.38 -4.87 -15.87
C LYS A 19 4.15 -4.91 -14.37
N ILE A 20 4.42 -6.06 -13.74
CA ILE A 20 4.42 -6.18 -12.28
C ILE A 20 5.48 -5.19 -11.75
N MET A 21 5.04 -4.21 -10.95
CA MET A 21 5.91 -3.15 -10.42
C MET A 21 6.55 -3.52 -9.07
N PHE A 22 6.04 -4.57 -8.44
CA PHE A 22 6.61 -5.11 -7.21
C PHE A 22 7.66 -6.16 -7.53
N THR A 23 8.79 -6.07 -6.84
CA THR A 23 9.89 -7.03 -6.91
C THR A 23 9.66 -8.17 -5.92
N GLU A 24 10.41 -9.26 -6.05
CA GLU A 24 10.40 -10.35 -5.06
C GLU A 24 10.79 -9.88 -3.66
N PHE A 25 11.67 -8.86 -3.56
CA PHE A 25 12.04 -8.27 -2.28
C PHE A 25 10.88 -7.46 -1.67
N ASP A 26 10.12 -6.76 -2.49
CA ASP A 26 8.93 -6.05 -2.02
C ASP A 26 7.87 -7.03 -1.49
N GLU A 27 7.66 -8.13 -2.21
CA GLU A 27 6.78 -9.22 -1.77
C GLU A 27 7.25 -9.81 -0.45
N PHE A 28 8.55 -10.10 -0.30
CA PHE A 28 9.13 -10.57 0.96
C PHE A 28 8.86 -9.60 2.11
N LEU A 29 9.08 -8.30 1.91
CA LEU A 29 8.84 -7.29 2.95
C LEU A 29 7.37 -7.25 3.41
N LEU A 30 6.42 -7.44 2.49
CA LEU A 30 5.00 -7.41 2.81
C LEU A 30 4.47 -8.75 3.35
N THR A 31 5.14 -9.87 3.06
CA THR A 31 4.73 -11.21 3.47
C THR A 31 5.49 -11.75 4.69
N CYS A 32 6.54 -11.08 5.18
CA CYS A 32 7.37 -11.54 6.30
C CYS A 32 6.67 -11.58 7.68
N GLY A 33 5.34 -11.41 7.72
CA GLY A 33 4.50 -11.68 8.89
C GLY A 33 4.04 -10.46 9.68
N TYR A 34 4.45 -9.24 9.31
CA TYR A 34 3.99 -8.02 9.98
C TYR A 34 2.61 -7.56 9.50
N PHE A 35 2.24 -7.90 8.27
CA PHE A 35 1.04 -7.42 7.60
C PHE A 35 0.09 -8.57 7.25
N GLU A 36 -1.21 -8.28 7.28
CA GLU A 36 -2.22 -9.06 6.57
C GLU A 36 -2.43 -8.44 5.19
N ILE A 37 -2.19 -9.20 4.11
CA ILE A 37 -2.44 -8.74 2.74
C ILE A 37 -3.93 -8.86 2.44
N ARG A 38 -4.55 -7.75 2.03
CA ARG A 38 -5.97 -7.69 1.67
C ARG A 38 -6.19 -7.79 0.17
N ASP A 39 -5.40 -7.04 -0.58
CA ASP A 39 -5.44 -7.02 -2.02
C ASP A 39 -4.05 -6.80 -2.60
N TRP A 40 -3.81 -7.38 -3.78
CA TRP A 40 -2.54 -7.28 -4.47
C TRP A 40 -2.77 -7.09 -5.97
N ASN A 41 -2.36 -5.92 -6.45
CA ASN A 41 -2.47 -5.51 -7.83
C ASN A 41 -1.08 -5.32 -8.45
N THR A 42 -1.05 -5.09 -9.75
CA THR A 42 0.18 -4.91 -10.52
C THR A 42 1.05 -3.74 -10.02
N ASP A 43 0.42 -2.66 -9.57
CA ASP A 43 1.07 -1.40 -9.17
C ASP A 43 0.76 -1.00 -7.71
N SER A 44 0.00 -1.82 -6.98
CA SER A 44 -0.40 -1.50 -5.61
C SER A 44 -0.64 -2.73 -4.75
N ALA A 45 -0.39 -2.59 -3.46
CA ALA A 45 -0.72 -3.59 -2.46
C ALA A 45 -1.50 -2.92 -1.32
N GLU A 46 -2.62 -3.52 -0.92
CA GLU A 46 -3.38 -3.12 0.26
C GLU A 46 -3.06 -4.08 1.40
N VAL A 47 -2.64 -3.52 2.52
CA VAL A 47 -2.23 -4.27 3.70
C VAL A 47 -2.87 -3.71 4.97
N VAL A 48 -3.09 -4.59 5.94
CA VAL A 48 -3.49 -4.21 7.29
C VAL A 48 -2.33 -4.48 8.23
N SER A 49 -1.96 -3.49 9.02
CA SER A 49 -0.98 -3.70 10.10
C SER A 49 -1.58 -4.58 11.17
N SER A 50 -0.88 -5.67 11.52
CA SER A 50 -1.28 -6.55 12.63
C SER A 50 -1.18 -5.86 14.00
N GLU A 51 -0.37 -4.81 14.14
CA GLU A 51 -0.14 -4.11 15.41
C GLU A 51 -1.17 -3.03 15.72
N SER A 52 -1.60 -2.27 14.70
CA SER A 52 -2.58 -1.17 14.88
C SER A 52 -3.97 -1.48 14.32
N GLY A 53 -4.09 -2.47 13.45
CA GLY A 53 -5.32 -2.73 12.69
C GLY A 53 -5.63 -1.66 11.65
N HIS A 54 -4.69 -0.75 11.37
CA HIS A 54 -4.86 0.28 10.36
C HIS A 54 -4.58 -0.25 8.97
N TYR A 55 -5.20 0.39 7.99
CA TYR A 55 -5.16 0.00 6.60
C TYR A 55 -4.20 0.90 5.83
N TRP A 56 -3.44 0.29 4.94
CA TRP A 56 -2.41 0.96 4.16
C TRP A 56 -2.47 0.52 2.72
N ILE A 57 -2.29 1.47 1.79
CA ILE A 57 -2.08 1.16 0.37
C ILE A 57 -0.68 1.67 0.00
N ILE A 58 0.14 0.76 -0.51
CA ILE A 58 1.44 1.09 -1.09
C ILE A 58 1.25 1.08 -2.60
N LYS A 59 1.31 2.26 -3.25
CA LYS A 59 1.08 2.40 -4.69
C LYS A 59 2.31 2.95 -5.40
N LYS A 60 2.77 2.25 -6.42
CA LYS A 60 3.85 2.68 -7.32
C LYS A 60 3.25 3.38 -8.56
N PHE A 61 3.94 4.38 -9.09
CA PHE A 61 3.53 5.07 -10.31
C PHE A 61 4.64 5.07 -11.36
N ASP A 62 4.29 4.79 -12.61
CA ASP A 62 5.21 4.83 -13.76
C ASP A 62 4.80 5.93 -14.76
N LYS A 63 4.25 7.03 -14.24
CA LYS A 63 3.69 8.12 -15.03
C LYS A 63 4.48 9.40 -14.79
N GLU A 64 4.82 10.09 -15.87
CA GLU A 64 5.51 11.38 -15.80
C GLU A 64 4.70 12.39 -14.96
N GLY A 65 5.39 13.12 -14.09
CA GLY A 65 4.80 14.09 -13.16
C GLY A 65 4.26 13.48 -11.85
N TYR A 66 4.35 12.16 -11.66
CA TYR A 66 3.96 11.48 -10.42
C TYR A 66 5.20 11.08 -9.60
N PRO A 67 5.08 10.98 -8.26
CA PRO A 67 6.13 10.37 -7.43
C PRO A 67 6.32 8.89 -7.76
N GLY A 68 7.48 8.31 -7.47
CA GLY A 68 7.70 6.87 -7.67
C GLY A 68 6.75 6.01 -6.84
N LEU A 69 6.48 6.40 -5.59
CA LEU A 69 5.60 5.67 -4.68
C LEU A 69 4.78 6.61 -3.78
N VAL A 70 3.54 6.23 -3.49
CA VAL A 70 2.68 6.89 -2.51
C VAL A 70 2.20 5.87 -1.49
N LEU A 71 2.29 6.24 -0.23
CA LEU A 71 1.74 5.50 0.90
C LEU A 71 0.45 6.18 1.33
N TYR A 72 -0.67 5.46 1.26
CA TYR A 72 -1.96 5.91 1.74
C TYR A 72 -2.30 5.23 3.07
N HIS A 73 -3.02 5.94 3.93
CA HIS A 73 -3.40 5.49 5.26
C HIS A 73 -4.90 5.64 5.50
N SER A 74 -5.50 4.68 6.20
CA SER A 74 -6.85 4.74 6.71
C SER A 74 -6.99 4.07 8.07
N HIS A 75 -7.79 4.68 8.95
CA HIS A 75 -8.15 4.09 10.25
C HIS A 75 -9.35 3.15 10.18
N ASP A 76 -10.16 3.23 9.12
CA ASP A 76 -11.42 2.50 8.97
C ASP A 76 -11.49 1.62 7.72
N GLY A 77 -10.47 1.68 6.86
CA GLY A 77 -10.39 0.95 5.59
C GLY A 77 -11.34 1.50 4.52
N ARG A 78 -11.97 2.65 4.75
CA ARG A 78 -12.95 3.25 3.82
C ARG A 78 -12.46 4.59 3.29
N SER A 79 -11.88 5.40 4.17
CA SER A 79 -11.43 6.76 3.84
C SER A 79 -9.92 6.83 3.88
N TYR A 80 -9.29 6.73 2.72
CA TYR A 80 -7.84 6.82 2.57
C TYR A 80 -7.38 8.26 2.35
N HIS A 81 -6.28 8.63 2.99
CA HIS A 81 -5.55 9.87 2.72
C HIS A 81 -4.09 9.58 2.39
N VAL A 82 -3.46 10.48 1.65
CA VAL A 82 -2.02 10.42 1.38
C VAL A 82 -1.27 10.62 2.69
N HIS A 83 -0.45 9.65 3.07
CA HIS A 83 0.42 9.75 4.23
C HIS A 83 1.80 10.28 3.83
N PHE A 84 2.44 9.66 2.83
CA PHE A 84 3.73 10.09 2.29
C PHE A 84 3.86 9.83 0.79
N CYS A 85 4.70 10.64 0.15
CA CYS A 85 5.16 10.45 -1.22
C CYS A 85 6.67 10.23 -1.22
N TYR A 86 7.12 9.27 -2.01
CA TYR A 86 8.53 8.92 -2.16
C TYR A 86 8.94 9.14 -3.62
N LYS A 87 10.15 9.66 -3.80
CA LYS A 87 10.69 9.92 -5.13
C LYS A 87 10.89 8.63 -5.92
N ASP A 88 11.39 7.60 -5.25
CA ASP A 88 11.78 6.32 -5.86
C ASP A 88 10.69 5.25 -5.66
N HIS A 89 10.85 4.10 -6.32
CA HIS A 89 9.91 2.97 -6.26
C HIS A 89 10.19 1.96 -5.13
N ASP A 90 11.17 2.23 -4.28
CA ASP A 90 11.53 1.36 -3.14
C ASP A 90 10.46 1.44 -2.04
N ILE A 91 9.94 0.29 -1.62
CA ILE A 91 8.91 0.21 -0.59
C ILE A 91 9.48 0.15 0.82
N ALA A 92 10.78 -0.14 1.00
CA ALA A 92 11.36 -0.33 2.33
C ALA A 92 11.18 0.90 3.24
N PRO A 93 11.33 2.16 2.75
CA PRO A 93 11.01 3.34 3.55
C PRO A 93 9.53 3.43 3.94
N ALA A 94 8.61 3.06 3.06
CA ALA A 94 7.18 3.06 3.34
C ALA A 94 6.82 2.01 4.41
N VAL A 95 7.39 0.80 4.31
CA VAL A 95 7.21 -0.26 5.32
C VAL A 95 7.74 0.20 6.69
N SER A 96 8.94 0.80 6.73
CA SER A 96 9.51 1.35 7.96
C SER A 96 8.62 2.43 8.60
N GLU A 97 8.01 3.28 7.77
CA GLU A 97 7.09 4.32 8.23
C GLU A 97 5.83 3.74 8.87
N ILE A 98 5.22 2.72 8.25
CA ILE A 98 4.05 2.04 8.83
C ILE A 98 4.41 1.47 10.22
N MET A 99 5.53 0.75 10.32
CA MET A 99 5.97 0.19 11.61
C MET A 99 6.25 1.27 12.66
N SER A 100 6.78 2.42 12.24
CA SER A 100 7.01 3.58 13.11
C SER A 100 5.71 4.18 13.62
N HIS A 101 4.77 4.38 12.72
CA HIS A 101 3.42 4.83 13.01
C HIS A 101 2.75 3.91 14.04
N ASP A 102 2.83 2.59 13.87
CA ASP A 102 2.20 1.62 14.76
C ASP A 102 2.81 1.65 16.17
N ARG A 103 4.14 1.76 16.26
CA ARG A 103 4.83 1.96 17.55
C ARG A 103 4.34 3.23 18.25
N TYR A 104 4.13 4.31 17.51
CA TYR A 104 3.59 5.55 18.06
C TYR A 104 2.16 5.37 18.57
N GLN A 105 1.27 4.74 17.78
CA GLN A 105 -0.12 4.50 18.19
C GLN A 105 -0.21 3.63 19.45
N LYS A 106 0.60 2.58 19.54
CA LYS A 106 0.68 1.71 20.72
C LYS A 106 1.13 2.49 21.96
N LYS A 107 2.15 3.35 21.83
CA LYS A 107 2.61 4.22 22.94
C LYS A 107 1.52 5.22 23.36
N LYS A 108 0.85 5.85 22.39
CA LYS A 108 -0.25 6.79 22.62
C LYS A 108 -1.41 6.13 23.37
N MET A 109 -1.80 4.92 22.98
CA MET A 109 -2.86 4.16 23.65
C MET A 109 -2.48 3.79 25.09
N LYS A 110 -1.24 3.34 25.32
CA LYS A 110 -0.75 3.05 26.68
C LYS A 110 -0.80 4.29 27.58
N LEU A 111 -0.39 5.46 27.06
CA LEU A 111 -0.45 6.71 27.81
C LEU A 111 -1.89 7.11 28.11
N ARG A 112 -2.80 7.04 27.13
CA ARG A 112 -4.22 7.32 27.32
C ARG A 112 -4.80 6.48 28.45
N ASN A 113 -4.58 5.17 28.43
CA ASN A 113 -5.09 4.24 29.44
C ASN A 113 -4.50 4.50 30.84
N LYS A 114 -3.32 5.14 30.93
CA LYS A 114 -2.73 5.57 32.20
C LYS A 114 -3.40 6.85 32.73
N ILE A 115 -3.76 7.78 31.85
CA ILE A 115 -4.30 9.10 32.23
C ILE A 115 -5.81 9.03 32.50
N THR A 116 -6.55 8.24 31.71
CA THR A 116 -8.00 8.20 31.79
C THR A 116 -8.54 6.79 31.55
N LYS A 117 -9.61 6.45 32.25
CA LYS A 117 -10.36 5.19 32.09
C LYS A 117 -11.63 5.36 31.25
N VAL A 118 -12.03 6.60 30.96
CA VAL A 118 -13.26 6.88 30.21
C VAL A 118 -13.01 6.92 28.71
N SER A 119 -14.01 6.49 27.94
CA SER A 119 -14.00 6.54 26.48
C SER A 119 -14.04 7.98 25.96
N ASN A 120 -13.63 8.16 24.70
CA ASN A 120 -13.77 9.48 24.06
C ASN A 120 -15.23 9.93 24.01
N ARG A 121 -16.19 9.00 23.89
CA ARG A 121 -17.62 9.29 23.91
C ARG A 121 -18.06 9.86 25.27
N GLU A 122 -17.64 9.22 26.37
CA GLU A 122 -17.93 9.71 27.72
C GLU A 122 -17.31 11.09 27.97
N LEU A 123 -16.09 11.33 27.49
CA LEU A 123 -15.46 12.67 27.55
C LEU A 123 -16.26 13.71 26.76
N MET A 124 -16.73 13.37 25.56
CA MET A 124 -17.55 14.28 24.74
C MET A 124 -18.93 14.56 25.32
N MET A 125 -19.50 13.61 26.08
CA MET A 125 -20.78 13.79 26.78
C MET A 125 -20.67 14.62 28.06
N ALA A 126 -19.44 14.89 28.53
CA ALA A 126 -19.18 15.73 29.69
C ALA A 126 -18.95 17.22 29.34
N LEU A 127 -19.04 17.56 28.04
CA LEU A 127 -19.13 18.93 27.55
C LEU A 127 -20.54 19.49 27.81
#